data_AF-A0A1J3JM49-F1
#
_entry.id   AF-A0A1J3JM49-F1
#
_cell.length_a   1.000
_cell.length_b   1.000
_cell.length_c   1.000
_cell.angle_alpha   90.00
_cell.angle_beta   90.00
_cell.angle_gamma   90.00
#
_symmetry.space_group_name_H-M   'P 1'
#
loop_
_entity.id
_entity.type
_entity.pdbx_description
1 polymer ?
#
loop_
_entity_poly.entity_id
_entity_poly.type
_entity_poly.pdbx_seq_one_letter_code
_entity_poly.pdbx_strand_id
1 'polypeptide(L)'
;MGKKLSMDLQRTMVFLCWVLSLLIIGTASYRDKQLFQPLGTENANAMTAVMKRGLQTRRPEHRNAYATMMYMGTPRDYEFYVATRVLIRSLKGLHVDADIVVIASLDVPLNWIQALEE
;
A
#
# COMPACT_ATOMS: atom_id res chain seq x y z
N MET A 1 23.06 -20.36 49.09
CA MET A 1 22.50 -21.15 47.96
C MET A 1 21.34 -20.45 47.23
N GLY A 2 21.34 -19.11 47.13
CA GLY A 2 20.16 -18.34 46.65
C GLY A 2 20.34 -17.58 45.31
N LYS A 3 21.56 -17.45 44.78
CA LYS A 3 21.80 -16.71 43.52
C LYS A 3 21.59 -17.54 42.25
N LYS A 4 21.65 -18.87 42.34
CA LYS A 4 21.50 -19.78 41.19
C LYS A 4 20.03 -19.83 40.70
N LEU A 5 19.07 -19.81 41.63
CA LEU A 5 17.63 -19.83 41.32
C LEU A 5 17.16 -18.56 40.59
N SER A 6 17.78 -17.40 40.88
CA SER A 6 17.45 -16.11 40.26
C SER A 6 17.91 -16.02 38.81
N MET A 7 19.07 -16.62 38.47
CA MET A 7 19.60 -16.64 37.10
C MET A 7 18.80 -17.58 36.18
N ASP A 8 18.30 -18.71 36.70
CA ASP A 8 17.49 -19.64 35.93
C ASP A 8 16.12 -19.04 35.59
N LEU A 9 15.47 -18.33 36.53
CA LEU A 9 14.19 -17.64 36.27
C LEU A 9 14.32 -16.54 35.21
N GLN A 10 15.44 -15.80 35.24
CA GLN A 10 15.70 -14.72 34.28
C GLN A 10 15.92 -15.30 32.86
N ARG A 11 16.62 -16.43 32.73
CA ARG A 11 16.79 -17.12 31.43
C ARG A 11 15.46 -17.67 30.91
N THR A 12 14.62 -18.24 31.77
CA THR A 12 13.29 -18.73 31.38
C THR A 12 12.39 -17.58 30.90
N MET A 13 12.42 -16.42 31.56
CA MET A 13 11.63 -15.26 31.17
C MET A 13 12.06 -14.68 29.81
N VAL A 14 13.36 -14.60 29.54
CA VAL A 14 13.87 -14.12 28.24
C VAL A 14 13.49 -15.07 27.11
N PHE A 15 13.56 -16.39 27.35
CA PHE A 15 13.09 -17.39 26.38
C PHE A 15 11.59 -17.27 26.10
N LEU A 16 10.77 -17.11 27.15
CA LEU A 16 9.34 -16.93 27.00
C LEU A 16 9.01 -15.66 26.20
N CYS A 17 9.71 -14.57 26.50
CA CYS A 17 9.56 -13.30 25.80
C CYS A 17 9.96 -13.40 24.32
N TRP A 18 11.06 -14.09 24.01
CA TRP A 18 11.48 -14.33 22.63
C TRP A 18 10.46 -15.18 21.85
N VAL A 19 9.94 -16.25 22.46
CA VAL A 19 8.90 -17.09 21.84
C VAL A 19 7.63 -16.29 21.59
N LEU A 20 7.22 -15.44 22.54
CA LEU A 20 6.06 -14.55 22.38
C LEU A 20 6.28 -13.55 21.24
N SER A 21 7.46 -12.94 21.13
CA SER A 21 7.78 -12.04 20.01
C SER A 21 7.71 -12.75 18.66
N LEU A 22 8.22 -13.98 18.56
CA LEU A 22 8.11 -14.82 17.36
C LEU A 22 6.64 -15.14 17.00
N LEU A 23 5.82 -15.44 18.00
CA LEU A 23 4.38 -15.69 17.81
C LEU A 23 3.64 -14.44 17.31
N ILE A 24 3.98 -13.26 17.85
CA ILE A 24 3.37 -11.99 17.45
C ILE A 24 3.76 -11.64 16.00
N ILE A 25 5.02 -11.82 15.63
CA ILE A 25 5.49 -11.57 14.24
C ILE A 25 4.80 -12.55 13.25
N GLY A 26 4.66 -13.82 13.63
CA GLY A 26 3.98 -14.82 12.80
C GLY A 26 2.50 -14.53 12.57
N THR A 27 1.78 -14.10 13.60
CA THR A 27 0.34 -13.78 13.50
C THR A 27 0.05 -12.46 12.78
N ALA A 28 0.95 -11.47 12.86
CA ALA A 28 0.86 -10.24 12.08
C ALA A 28 1.02 -10.52 10.56
N SER A 29 1.94 -11.41 10.20
CA SER A 29 2.16 -11.80 8.80
C SER A 29 0.98 -12.59 8.20
N TYR A 30 0.21 -13.32 9.02
CA TYR A 30 -0.97 -14.05 8.57
C TYR A 30 -2.17 -13.13 8.31
N ARG A 31 -2.37 -12.10 9.14
CA ARG A 31 -3.52 -11.19 9.04
C ARG A 31 -3.52 -10.36 7.75
N ASP A 32 -2.34 -10.05 7.20
CA ASP A 32 -2.20 -9.23 5.99
C ASP A 32 -2.72 -9.92 4.72
N LYS A 33 -2.71 -11.26 4.70
CA LYS A 33 -3.12 -12.05 3.52
C LYS A 33 -4.63 -12.20 3.38
N GLN A 34 -5.41 -12.03 4.45
CA GLN A 34 -6.86 -12.29 4.43
C GLN A 34 -7.72 -11.10 3.97
N LEU A 35 -7.15 -9.89 3.86
CA LEU A 35 -7.89 -8.73 3.34
C LEU A 35 -7.94 -8.68 1.80
N PHE A 36 -7.15 -9.54 1.14
CA PHE A 36 -7.15 -9.71 -0.31
C PHE A 36 -8.19 -10.76 -0.73
N GLN A 37 -9.42 -10.32 -1.03
CA GLN A 37 -10.30 -11.13 -1.87
C GLN A 37 -9.74 -11.14 -3.30
N PRO A 38 -9.51 -12.31 -3.92
CA PRO A 38 -9.02 -12.36 -5.29
C PRO A 38 -10.20 -12.06 -6.22
N LEU A 39 -10.23 -10.83 -6.74
CA LEU A 39 -11.06 -10.47 -7.87
C LEU A 39 -10.57 -11.28 -9.10
N GLY A 40 -11.43 -12.17 -9.62
CA GLY A 40 -11.36 -12.83 -10.93
C GLY A 40 -9.97 -13.20 -11.48
N THR A 41 -9.66 -14.49 -11.49
CA THR A 41 -8.37 -15.13 -11.88
C THR A 41 -7.71 -14.61 -13.17
N GLU A 42 -8.46 -14.06 -14.12
CA GLU A 42 -7.91 -13.47 -15.36
C GLU A 42 -7.35 -12.04 -15.17
N ASN A 43 -7.99 -11.24 -14.32
CA ASN A 43 -7.62 -9.83 -14.08
C ASN A 43 -6.61 -9.68 -12.94
N ALA A 44 -6.50 -10.69 -12.08
CA ALA A 44 -5.59 -10.73 -10.95
C ALA A 44 -4.13 -10.51 -11.37
N ASN A 45 -3.69 -11.09 -12.49
CA ASN A 45 -2.32 -10.93 -12.99
C ASN A 45 -2.05 -9.49 -13.45
N ALA A 46 -3.02 -8.87 -14.14
CA ALA A 46 -2.91 -7.50 -14.62
C ALA A 46 -2.95 -6.48 -13.48
N MET A 47 -3.84 -6.69 -12.50
CA MET A 47 -3.90 -5.91 -11.26
C MET A 47 -2.61 -6.04 -10.45
N THR A 48 -2.09 -7.26 -10.31
CA THR A 48 -0.80 -7.51 -9.64
C THR A 48 0.34 -6.80 -10.36
N ALA A 49 0.34 -6.78 -11.70
CA ALA A 49 1.35 -6.08 -12.48
C ALA A 49 1.29 -4.56 -12.31
N VAL A 50 0.08 -3.98 -12.25
CA VAL A 50 -0.12 -2.53 -11.99
C VAL A 50 0.28 -2.19 -10.56
N MET A 51 -0.16 -2.98 -9.58
CA MET A 51 0.24 -2.79 -8.17
C MET A 51 1.75 -2.88 -8.03
N LYS A 52 2.39 -3.86 -8.66
CA LYS A 52 3.87 -3.97 -8.68
C LYS A 52 4.50 -2.75 -9.32
N ARG A 53 3.94 -2.22 -10.42
CA ARG A 53 4.43 -0.98 -11.06
C ARG A 53 4.29 0.25 -10.16
N GLY A 54 3.16 0.41 -9.47
CA GLY A 54 2.94 1.50 -8.51
C GLY A 54 3.82 1.38 -7.26
N LEU A 55 4.11 0.15 -6.81
CA LEU A 55 5.00 -0.13 -5.68
C LEU A 55 6.49 -0.08 -6.05
N GLN A 56 6.84 -0.19 -7.34
CA GLN A 56 8.20 0.11 -7.77
C GLN A 56 8.40 1.60 -7.54
N THR A 57 9.00 1.94 -6.40
CA THR A 57 9.37 3.29 -6.02
C THR A 57 10.24 3.87 -7.13
N ARG A 58 9.62 4.61 -8.05
CA ARG A 58 10.35 5.60 -8.83
C ARG A 58 11.03 6.49 -7.81
N ARG A 59 12.33 6.74 -8.02
CA ARG A 59 13.03 7.72 -7.19
C ARG A 59 12.28 9.04 -7.35
N PRO A 60 11.90 9.72 -6.26
CA PRO A 60 11.25 11.01 -6.34
C PRO A 60 12.14 11.94 -7.17
N GLU A 61 11.58 12.53 -8.21
CA GLU A 61 12.30 13.45 -9.09
C GLU A 61 12.36 14.84 -8.44
N HIS A 62 11.33 15.17 -7.65
CA HIS A 62 11.17 16.47 -7.02
C HIS A 62 11.22 16.37 -5.49
N ARG A 63 11.45 17.52 -4.83
CA ARG A 63 11.42 17.60 -3.36
C ARG A 63 10.00 17.44 -2.79
N ASN A 64 8.99 17.84 -3.54
CA ASN A 64 7.59 17.89 -3.12
C ASN A 64 6.71 17.08 -4.08
N ALA A 65 5.50 16.73 -3.64
CA ALA A 65 4.52 16.04 -4.46
C ALA A 65 3.10 16.57 -4.24
N TYR A 66 2.31 16.63 -5.30
CA TYR A 66 0.86 16.77 -5.25
C TYR A 66 0.22 15.39 -5.29
N ALA A 67 -0.53 15.05 -4.24
CA ALA A 67 -1.21 13.77 -4.13
C ALA A 67 -2.73 13.94 -4.21
N THR A 68 -3.40 13.02 -4.90
CA THR A 68 -4.86 12.87 -4.86
C THR A 68 -5.25 11.40 -4.71
N MET A 69 -6.43 11.13 -4.17
CA MET A 69 -6.94 9.77 -3.99
C MET A 69 -8.04 9.46 -5.01
N MET A 70 -8.07 8.23 -5.50
CA MET A 70 -9.13 7.71 -6.35
C MET A 70 -9.68 6.41 -5.77
N TYR A 71 -11.00 6.40 -5.54
CA TYR A 71 -11.70 5.23 -5.01
C TYR A 71 -13.07 5.09 -5.61
N MET A 72 -13.60 3.87 -5.54
CA MET A 72 -14.94 3.56 -6.03
C MET A 72 -15.91 3.37 -4.87
N GLY A 73 -17.20 3.33 -5.19
CA GLY A 73 -18.28 3.08 -4.24
C GLY A 73 -19.31 4.21 -4.16
N THR A 74 -19.26 5.19 -5.06
CA THR A 74 -20.24 6.29 -5.10
C THR A 74 -20.92 6.38 -6.47
N PRO A 75 -22.15 6.92 -6.55
CA PRO A 75 -22.79 7.20 -7.84
C PRO A 75 -22.04 8.19 -8.73
N ARG A 76 -21.01 8.88 -8.22
CA ARG A 76 -20.25 9.93 -8.90
C ARG A 76 -18.80 9.55 -9.21
N ASP A 77 -18.46 8.26 -9.16
CA ASP A 77 -17.08 7.79 -9.31
C ASP A 77 -16.48 8.19 -10.68
N TYR A 78 -17.29 8.20 -11.73
CA TYR A 78 -16.84 8.61 -13.06
C TYR A 78 -16.49 10.11 -13.12
N GLU A 79 -17.30 10.95 -12.50
CA GLU A 79 -17.06 12.39 -12.41
C GLU A 79 -15.78 12.69 -11.63
N PHE A 80 -15.50 11.94 -10.56
CA PHE A 80 -14.24 12.07 -9.82
C PHE A 80 -13.04 11.57 -10.62
N TYR A 81 -13.18 10.53 -11.43
CA TYR A 81 -12.16 10.11 -12.38
C TYR A 81 -11.87 11.20 -13.43
N VAL A 82 -12.92 11.81 -14.01
CA VAL A 82 -12.75 12.93 -14.95
C VAL A 82 -12.08 14.12 -14.26
N ALA A 83 -12.50 14.48 -13.05
CA ALA A 83 -11.92 15.56 -12.27
C ALA A 83 -10.42 15.31 -11.98
N THR A 84 -10.06 14.08 -11.63
CA THR A 84 -8.66 13.67 -11.42
C THR A 84 -7.83 13.89 -12.67
N ARG A 85 -8.33 13.52 -13.86
CA ARG A 85 -7.63 13.77 -15.12
C ARG A 85 -7.47 15.26 -15.43
N VAL A 86 -8.48 16.06 -15.14
CA VAL A 86 -8.40 17.52 -15.31
C VAL A 86 -7.36 18.12 -14.37
N LEU A 87 -7.34 17.69 -13.10
CA LEU A 87 -6.34 18.11 -12.11
C LEU A 87 -4.91 17.76 -12.56
N ILE A 88 -4.67 16.52 -13.00
CA ILE A 88 -3.35 16.10 -13.47
C ILE A 88 -2.92 16.92 -14.68
N ARG A 89 -3.83 17.12 -15.65
CA ARG A 89 -3.53 17.93 -16.84
C ARG A 89 -3.26 19.38 -16.52
N SER A 90 -3.98 19.98 -15.56
CA SER A 90 -3.75 21.36 -15.17
C SER A 90 -2.39 21.52 -14.49
N LEU A 91 -2.02 20.61 -13.58
CA LEU A 91 -0.71 20.61 -12.93
C LEU A 91 0.43 20.39 -13.93
N LYS A 92 0.29 19.43 -14.86
CA LYS A 92 1.24 19.22 -15.97
C LYS A 92 1.36 20.50 -16.82
N GLY A 93 0.23 21.11 -17.20
CA GLY A 93 0.21 22.34 -18.01
C GLY A 93 0.81 23.58 -17.32
N LEU A 94 0.72 23.64 -15.99
CA LEU A 94 1.34 24.68 -15.17
C LEU A 94 2.84 24.44 -14.90
N HIS A 95 3.42 23.33 -15.37
CA HIS A 95 4.83 22.98 -15.18
C HIS A 95 5.26 23.03 -13.71
N VAL A 96 4.46 22.41 -12.84
CA VAL A 96 4.75 22.39 -11.40
C VAL A 96 6.07 21.67 -11.10
N ASP A 97 6.86 22.24 -10.18
CA ASP A 97 8.12 21.65 -9.67
C ASP A 97 7.82 20.63 -8.56
N ALA A 98 7.03 19.60 -8.88
CA ALA A 98 6.58 18.59 -7.94
C ALA A 98 6.16 17.30 -8.66
N ASP A 99 6.35 16.16 -8.00
CA ASP A 99 5.82 14.88 -8.46
C ASP A 99 4.28 14.88 -8.35
N ILE A 100 3.58 14.25 -9.31
CA ILE A 100 2.12 14.10 -9.27
C ILE A 100 1.80 12.64 -8.96
N VAL A 101 1.10 12.40 -7.85
CA VAL A 101 0.81 11.06 -7.33
C VAL A 101 -0.68 10.84 -7.23
N VAL A 102 -1.16 9.71 -7.77
CA VAL A 102 -2.54 9.24 -7.56
C VAL A 102 -2.49 7.98 -6.70
N ILE A 103 -3.17 8.03 -5.56
CA ILE A 103 -3.36 6.88 -4.68
C ILE A 103 -4.69 6.24 -5.05
N ALA A 104 -4.64 5.13 -5.79
CA ALA A 104 -5.83 4.40 -6.21
C ALA A 104 -6.12 3.22 -5.27
N SER A 105 -7.39 3.02 -4.93
CA SER A 105 -7.85 1.81 -4.26
C SER A 105 -8.02 0.64 -5.24
N LEU A 106 -8.19 -0.56 -4.70
CA LEU A 106 -8.13 -1.82 -5.47
C LEU A 106 -9.31 -2.03 -6.43
N ASP A 107 -10.44 -1.36 -6.17
CA ASP A 107 -11.67 -1.47 -6.94
C ASP A 107 -11.71 -0.52 -8.14
N VAL A 108 -10.73 0.38 -8.27
CA VAL A 108 -10.59 1.27 -9.41
C VAL A 108 -10.39 0.46 -10.70
N PRO A 109 -11.17 0.72 -11.77
CA PRO A 109 -11.01 0.04 -13.04
C PRO A 109 -9.60 0.15 -13.63
N LEU A 110 -9.03 -0.98 -14.05
CA LEU A 110 -7.68 -1.08 -14.58
C LEU A 110 -7.43 -0.13 -15.78
N ASN A 111 -8.40 -0.01 -16.66
CA ASN A 111 -8.34 0.88 -17.83
C ASN A 111 -8.27 2.36 -17.43
N TRP A 112 -8.86 2.74 -16.29
CA TRP A 112 -8.76 4.11 -15.78
C TRP A 112 -7.37 4.38 -15.22
N ILE A 113 -6.78 3.41 -14.50
CA ILE A 113 -5.41 3.53 -14.00
C ILE A 113 -4.43 3.70 -15.17
N GLN A 114 -4.55 2.86 -16.21
CA GLN A 114 -3.72 2.96 -17.41
C GLN A 114 -3.83 4.34 -18.08
N ALA A 115 -5.04 4.87 -18.20
CA ALA A 115 -5.28 6.20 -18.78
C ALA A 115 -4.75 7.38 -17.92
N LEU A 116 -4.37 7.14 -16.66
CA LEU A 116 -3.71 8.11 -15.78
C LEU A 116 -2.17 8.02 -15.84
N GLU A 117 -1.62 6.89 -16.29
CA GLU A 117 -0.18 6.72 -16.50
C GLU A 117 0.32 7.46 -17.77
N GLU A 118 -0.59 7.80 -18.69
CA GLU A 118 -0.36 8.60 -19.91
C GLU A 118 -0.21 10.12 -19.62
#